data_AF-T0L1M6-F1
#
_entry.id   AF-T0L1M6-F1
#
_cell.length_a   1.000
_cell.length_b   1.000
_cell.length_c   1.000
_cell.angle_alpha   90.00
_cell.angle_beta   90.00
_cell.angle_gamma   90.00
#
_symmetry.space_group_name_H-M   'P 1'
#
loop_
_entity.id
_entity.type
_entity.pdbx_description
1 polymer ?
#
loop_
_entity_poly.entity_id
_entity_poly.type
_entity_poly.pdbx_seq_one_letter_code
_entity_poly.pdbx_strand_id
1 'polypeptide(L)'
;MAVPAPRRRHADKARHELRISHRRTIAALIVRRLLSFVSPDKQYAQLSSLQTVVARLFPALYPSPSPPPRKAFNQAAVLFLPVPGSSPSKWYLVREPYPSLQPLPAVTQVTTSAGVNRNFPQFPPGPRPGCTWIDANGHATTLPANGLTQLEFLHQLHREPLPVPTHATPHWHRWRRFQLWDGRFWVRVRGRVRSVFRVLPFSAQHAKAFRESLGSDEERVRLEGTLKRFAPGKVRYTLPALYAVNRDEDTGQEVLRMLALPTLGVHLPGMERWVKVEARYRRVEWGLLDKGDEERFRGLVEVEKPRRRRTTRRRKRVAASGPMDMEFGREAVAKNDTPFARVRDWFSGM
;
A
#
# COMPACT_ATOMS: atom_id res chain seq x y z
N MET A 1 -14.01 46.69 -41.94
CA MET A 1 -13.46 45.61 -41.07
C MET A 1 -12.62 46.25 -39.97
N ALA A 2 -13.02 46.14 -38.70
CA ALA A 2 -12.27 46.75 -37.58
C ALA A 2 -11.18 45.79 -37.07
N VAL A 3 -9.91 46.15 -37.29
CA VAL A 3 -8.76 45.41 -36.76
C VAL A 3 -8.69 45.65 -35.23
N PRO A 4 -8.65 44.61 -34.39
CA PRO A 4 -8.63 44.80 -32.95
C PRO A 4 -7.29 45.40 -32.50
N ALA A 5 -7.37 46.46 -31.68
CA ALA A 5 -6.23 47.22 -31.18
C ALA A 5 -5.19 46.34 -30.44
N PRO A 6 -3.87 46.58 -30.62
CA PRO A 6 -2.79 45.71 -30.15
C PRO A 6 -2.76 45.51 -28.63
N ARG A 7 -3.19 46.49 -27.85
CA ARG A 7 -3.22 46.42 -26.37
C ARG A 7 -4.08 45.30 -25.80
N ARG A 8 -5.21 44.96 -26.45
CA ARG A 8 -6.09 43.87 -25.98
C ARG A 8 -5.40 42.50 -26.11
N ARG A 9 -4.64 42.27 -27.19
CA ARG A 9 -3.92 41.03 -27.43
C ARG A 9 -2.81 40.77 -26.39
N HIS A 10 -2.10 41.80 -25.95
CA HIS A 10 -1.07 41.66 -24.91
C HIS A 10 -1.65 41.32 -23.54
N ALA A 11 -2.74 41.98 -23.14
CA ALA A 11 -3.44 41.66 -21.89
C ALA A 11 -4.01 40.23 -21.88
N ASP A 12 -4.52 39.76 -23.02
CA ASP A 12 -5.04 38.40 -23.16
C ASP A 12 -3.93 37.34 -23.10
N LYS A 13 -2.75 37.62 -23.71
CA LYS A 13 -1.56 36.78 -23.58
C LYS A 13 -1.07 36.69 -22.14
N ALA A 14 -0.93 37.82 -21.45
CA ALA A 14 -0.50 37.85 -20.05
C ALA A 14 -1.48 37.08 -19.12
N ARG A 15 -2.79 37.21 -19.34
CA ARG A 15 -3.81 36.43 -18.61
C ARG A 15 -3.72 34.94 -18.90
N HIS A 16 -3.45 34.57 -20.15
CA HIS A 16 -3.27 33.17 -20.53
C HIS A 16 -2.02 32.57 -19.86
N GLU A 17 -0.91 33.30 -19.85
CA GLU A 17 0.33 32.90 -19.17
C GLU A 17 0.14 32.72 -17.66
N LEU A 18 -0.57 33.64 -17.00
CA LEU A 18 -0.91 33.52 -15.58
C LEU A 18 -1.74 32.26 -15.29
N ARG A 19 -2.73 31.96 -16.15
CA ARG A 19 -3.54 30.72 -16.02
C ARG A 19 -2.69 29.47 -16.19
N ILE A 20 -1.77 29.46 -17.15
CA ILE A 20 -0.85 28.33 -17.34
C ILE A 20 0.08 28.17 -16.14
N SER A 21 0.67 29.26 -15.64
CA SER A 21 1.53 29.25 -14.45
C SER A 21 0.80 28.70 -13.21
N HIS A 22 -0.44 29.14 -12.99
CA HIS A 22 -1.29 28.64 -11.92
C HIS A 22 -1.57 27.13 -12.06
N ARG A 23 -1.93 26.66 -13.26
CA ARG A 23 -2.15 25.23 -13.53
C ARG A 23 -0.89 24.38 -13.34
N ARG A 24 0.29 24.89 -13.71
CA ARG A 24 1.57 24.21 -13.44
C ARG A 24 1.83 24.03 -11.95
N THR A 25 1.49 25.04 -11.15
CA THR A 25 1.58 24.97 -9.68
C THR A 25 0.65 23.91 -9.11
N ILE A 26 -0.60 23.89 -9.55
CA ILE A 26 -1.57 22.84 -9.15
C ILE A 26 -1.08 21.45 -9.56
N ALA A 27 -0.60 21.29 -10.81
CA ALA A 27 -0.06 20.02 -11.29
C ALA A 27 1.15 19.56 -10.46
N ALA A 28 2.04 20.48 -10.07
CA ALA A 28 3.17 20.16 -9.19
C ALA A 28 2.71 19.68 -7.79
N LEU A 29 1.66 20.29 -7.24
CA LEU A 29 1.07 19.84 -5.97
C LEU A 29 0.46 18.43 -6.09
N ILE A 30 -0.22 18.14 -7.20
CA ILE A 30 -0.74 16.80 -7.51
C ILE A 30 0.41 15.79 -7.60
N VAL A 31 1.48 16.11 -8.35
CA VAL A 31 2.66 15.24 -8.46
C VAL A 31 3.31 15.01 -7.11
N ARG A 32 3.47 16.05 -6.28
CA ARG A 32 4.01 15.92 -4.93
C ARG A 32 3.18 14.96 -4.07
N ARG A 33 1.85 15.03 -4.21
CA ARG A 33 0.93 14.13 -3.52
C ARG A 33 1.05 12.70 -4.05
N LEU A 34 1.15 12.50 -5.37
CA LEU A 34 1.40 11.20 -6.00
C LEU A 34 2.70 10.56 -5.49
N LEU A 35 3.80 11.33 -5.44
CA LEU A 35 5.08 10.86 -4.90
C LEU A 35 4.95 10.42 -3.43
N SER A 36 4.22 11.18 -2.60
CA SER A 36 3.98 10.82 -1.20
C SER A 36 3.15 9.55 -0.98
N PHE A 37 2.46 9.06 -2.04
CA PHE A 37 1.74 7.80 -1.98
C PHE A 37 2.61 6.58 -2.32
N VAL A 38 3.64 6.77 -3.14
CA VAL A 38 4.45 5.67 -3.69
C VAL A 38 5.81 5.56 -3.00
N SER A 39 6.38 6.69 -2.58
CA SER A 39 7.64 6.76 -1.88
C SER A 39 7.44 6.67 -0.36
N PRO A 40 8.32 5.92 0.36
CA PRO A 40 8.39 5.97 1.81
C PRO A 40 8.95 7.30 2.35
N ASP A 41 9.58 8.12 1.49
CA ASP A 41 10.21 9.36 1.89
C ASP A 41 9.19 10.37 2.42
N LYS A 42 9.45 10.85 3.63
CA LYS A 42 8.68 11.93 4.28
C LYS A 42 9.11 13.31 3.79
N GLN A 43 10.30 13.41 3.18
CA GLN A 43 10.81 14.66 2.62
C GLN A 43 10.12 14.93 1.28
N TYR A 44 9.19 15.87 1.29
CA TYR A 44 8.48 16.26 0.08
C TYR A 44 9.41 17.01 -0.87
N ALA A 45 9.41 16.61 -2.15
CA ALA A 45 10.11 17.35 -3.19
C ALA A 45 9.60 18.80 -3.27
N GLN A 46 10.53 19.73 -3.48
CA GLN A 46 10.21 21.15 -3.67
C GLN A 46 9.39 21.34 -4.96
N LEU A 47 8.46 22.29 -4.97
CA LEU A 47 7.58 22.51 -6.13
C LEU A 47 8.34 22.96 -7.39
N SER A 48 9.48 23.64 -7.21
CA SER A 48 10.39 24.05 -8.26
C SER A 48 11.00 22.84 -8.98
N SER A 49 11.54 21.87 -8.23
CA SER A 49 12.15 20.66 -8.81
C SER A 49 11.13 19.77 -9.54
N LEU A 50 9.85 19.85 -9.17
CA LEU A 50 8.78 19.08 -9.79
C LEU A 50 8.33 19.62 -11.16
N GLN A 51 8.72 20.84 -11.54
CA GLN A 51 8.29 21.42 -12.82
C GLN A 51 8.75 20.58 -14.02
N THR A 52 9.94 19.97 -13.95
CA THR A 52 10.45 19.05 -14.98
C THR A 52 9.56 17.81 -15.12
N VAL A 53 9.04 17.29 -14.01
CA VAL A 53 8.10 16.16 -14.00
C VAL A 53 6.74 16.58 -14.55
N VAL A 54 6.25 17.76 -14.15
CA VAL A 54 5.00 18.32 -14.67
C VAL A 54 5.06 18.51 -16.19
N ALA A 55 6.20 18.97 -16.73
CA ALA A 55 6.38 19.11 -18.18
C ALA A 55 6.27 17.77 -18.93
N ARG A 56 6.70 16.67 -18.31
CA ARG A 56 6.62 15.32 -18.90
C ARG A 56 5.24 14.68 -18.76
N LEU A 57 4.57 14.87 -17.62
CA LEU A 57 3.26 14.28 -17.34
C LEU A 57 2.09 15.10 -17.92
N PHE A 58 2.25 16.41 -18.03
CA PHE A 58 1.23 17.36 -18.48
C PHE A 58 1.78 18.25 -19.62
N PRO A 59 2.10 17.67 -20.79
CA PRO A 59 2.72 18.40 -21.90
C PRO A 59 1.86 19.58 -22.39
N ALA A 60 0.53 19.53 -22.25
CA ALA A 60 -0.36 20.64 -22.60
C ALA A 60 -0.11 21.93 -21.79
N LEU A 61 0.55 21.85 -20.62
CA LEU A 61 0.93 23.01 -19.82
C LEU A 61 2.26 23.63 -20.28
N TYR A 62 2.99 22.95 -21.15
CA TYR A 62 4.26 23.38 -21.73
C TYR A 62 4.19 23.21 -23.25
N PRO A 63 3.48 24.12 -23.96
CA PRO A 63 3.39 24.09 -25.41
C PRO A 63 4.78 24.30 -26.02
N SER A 64 5.51 23.20 -26.17
CA SER A 64 6.79 23.12 -26.88
C SER A 64 6.49 22.67 -28.32
N PRO A 65 7.13 23.28 -29.34
CA PRO A 65 6.94 22.89 -30.73
C PRO A 65 7.38 21.44 -30.99
N SER A 66 8.25 20.88 -30.15
CA SER A 66 8.63 19.47 -30.14
C SER A 66 8.49 18.92 -28.72
N PRO A 67 7.53 18.00 -28.45
CA PRO A 67 7.42 17.37 -27.14
C PRO A 67 8.59 16.40 -26.94
N PRO A 68 9.24 16.38 -25.76
CA PRO A 68 10.33 15.46 -25.49
C PRO A 68 9.88 13.99 -25.63
N PRO A 69 10.76 13.08 -26.08
CA PRO A 69 10.42 11.68 -26.23
C PRO A 69 9.99 11.08 -24.88
N ARG A 70 8.97 10.22 -24.92
CA ARG A 70 8.44 9.55 -23.72
C ARG A 70 9.45 8.52 -23.23
N LYS A 71 10.35 8.96 -22.34
CA LYS A 71 11.37 8.12 -21.73
C LYS A 71 11.06 7.92 -20.26
N ALA A 72 11.31 6.71 -19.77
CA ALA A 72 11.27 6.42 -18.34
C ALA A 72 12.21 7.36 -17.57
N PHE A 73 11.78 7.79 -16.39
CA PHE A 73 12.59 8.68 -15.55
C PHE A 73 12.31 8.49 -14.08
N ASN A 74 13.28 8.84 -13.25
CA ASN A 74 13.18 8.79 -11.80
C ASN A 74 12.97 10.22 -11.25
N GLN A 75 12.08 10.35 -10.27
CA GLN A 75 12.01 11.50 -9.38
C GLN A 75 11.68 11.02 -7.96
N ALA A 76 12.48 11.44 -6.96
CA ALA A 76 12.22 11.17 -5.54
C ALA A 76 11.99 9.68 -5.22
N ALA A 77 12.88 8.82 -5.72
CA ALA A 77 12.83 7.36 -5.57
C ALA A 77 11.57 6.71 -6.16
N VAL A 78 10.96 7.36 -7.16
CA VAL A 78 9.82 6.84 -7.93
C VAL A 78 10.18 6.86 -9.41
N LEU A 79 10.12 5.68 -10.02
CA LEU A 79 10.33 5.46 -11.44
C LEU A 79 9.01 5.59 -12.19
N PHE A 80 8.95 6.56 -13.10
CA PHE A 80 7.82 6.75 -14.01
C PHE A 80 8.11 5.98 -15.30
N LEU A 81 7.24 5.03 -15.64
CA LEU A 81 7.31 4.27 -16.89
C LEU A 81 6.13 4.63 -17.80
N PRO A 82 6.36 5.02 -19.05
CA PRO A 82 5.28 5.28 -19.98
C PRO A 82 4.53 3.98 -20.30
N VAL A 83 3.19 4.02 -20.35
CA VAL A 83 2.40 2.84 -20.75
C VAL A 83 2.48 2.69 -22.27
N PRO A 84 2.99 1.56 -22.80
CA PRO A 84 3.06 1.33 -24.25
C PRO A 84 1.68 1.39 -24.88
N GLY A 85 1.55 2.02 -26.06
CA GLY A 85 0.29 2.08 -26.80
C GLY A 85 -0.83 2.91 -26.15
N SER A 86 -0.54 3.67 -25.08
CA SER A 86 -1.54 4.47 -24.37
C SER A 86 -1.46 5.98 -24.63
N SER A 87 -2.50 6.71 -24.18
CA SER A 87 -2.55 8.17 -24.25
C SER A 87 -1.35 8.80 -23.52
N PRO A 88 -0.89 10.00 -23.93
CA PRO A 88 0.28 10.68 -23.34
C PRO A 88 0.26 10.86 -21.82
N SER A 89 -0.91 10.74 -21.22
CA SER A 89 -1.13 10.99 -19.80
C SER A 89 -1.08 9.71 -18.95
N LYS A 90 -0.89 8.51 -19.53
CA LYS A 90 -0.83 7.26 -18.76
C LYS A 90 0.61 6.81 -18.49
N TRP A 91 0.89 6.67 -17.20
CA TRP A 91 2.20 6.28 -16.68
C TRP A 91 2.01 5.24 -15.58
N TYR A 92 2.88 4.23 -15.54
CA TYR A 92 3.06 3.41 -14.36
C TYR A 92 3.99 4.13 -13.39
N LEU A 93 3.60 4.16 -12.11
CA LEU A 93 4.46 4.61 -11.04
C LEU A 93 5.04 3.36 -10.36
N VAL A 94 6.32 3.14 -10.59
CA VAL A 94 7.08 2.01 -10.03
C VAL A 94 7.99 2.52 -8.94
N ARG A 95 8.08 1.74 -7.88
CA ARG A 95 8.87 2.10 -6.71
C ARG A 95 10.37 1.83 -6.88
N GLU A 96 11.13 2.77 -6.35
CA GLU A 96 12.47 2.63 -5.80
C GLU A 96 12.78 1.33 -5.05
N PRO A 97 13.80 0.50 -5.34
CA PRO A 97 14.45 -0.28 -4.29
C PRO A 97 14.93 0.65 -3.17
N TYR A 98 14.99 0.17 -1.92
CA TYR A 98 15.50 0.98 -0.81
C TYR A 98 16.93 1.44 -1.10
N PRO A 99 17.28 2.72 -0.87
CA PRO A 99 18.66 3.18 -0.94
C PRO A 99 19.52 2.39 0.05
N SER A 100 20.71 1.97 -0.36
CA SER A 100 21.61 1.17 0.49
C SER A 100 22.08 1.92 1.75
N LEU A 101 22.05 3.25 1.71
CA LEU A 101 22.52 4.13 2.80
C LEU A 101 21.46 4.38 3.88
N GLN A 102 20.19 4.00 3.64
CA GLN A 102 19.12 4.19 4.61
C GLN A 102 18.83 2.89 5.36
N PRO A 103 18.50 2.95 6.67
CA PRO A 103 18.09 1.77 7.40
C PRO A 103 16.82 1.18 6.80
N LEU A 104 16.79 -0.15 6.68
CA LEU A 104 15.62 -0.86 6.16
C LEU A 104 14.43 -0.73 7.14
N PRO A 105 13.20 -0.59 6.64
CA PRO A 105 12.03 -0.43 7.48
C PRO A 105 11.72 -1.71 8.27
N ALA A 106 11.64 -1.58 9.58
CA ALA A 106 11.33 -2.68 10.48
C ALA A 106 10.18 -2.33 11.41
N VAL A 107 9.22 -3.25 11.55
CA VAL A 107 8.13 -3.15 12.53
C VAL A 107 8.03 -4.46 13.29
N THR A 108 8.07 -4.39 14.62
CA THR A 108 7.93 -5.57 15.50
C THR A 108 6.51 -5.67 16.03
N GLN A 109 5.93 -6.86 15.93
CA GLN A 109 4.56 -7.20 16.32
C GLN A 109 4.61 -8.40 17.27
N VAL A 110 4.07 -8.25 18.47
CA VAL A 110 3.95 -9.34 19.45
C VAL A 110 2.50 -9.77 19.52
N THR A 111 2.22 -11.07 19.57
CA THR A 111 0.85 -11.61 19.58
C THR A 111 0.13 -11.53 20.92
N THR A 112 0.86 -11.45 22.04
CA THR A 112 0.31 -11.34 23.40
C THR A 112 0.60 -9.98 24.05
N SER A 113 -0.33 -9.46 24.84
CA SER A 113 -0.18 -8.22 25.62
C SER A 113 0.58 -8.41 26.94
N ALA A 114 0.87 -9.66 27.33
CA ALA A 114 1.70 -9.92 28.50
C ALA A 114 3.10 -9.36 28.25
N GLY A 115 3.62 -8.62 29.24
CA GLY A 115 4.82 -7.80 29.14
C GLY A 115 6.05 -8.53 28.61
N VAL A 116 7.05 -7.72 28.27
CA VAL A 116 8.39 -8.10 27.81
C VAL A 116 9.16 -8.81 28.93
N ASN A 117 8.59 -9.86 29.52
CA ASN A 117 9.37 -10.76 30.36
C ASN A 117 10.31 -11.52 29.44
N ARG A 118 11.60 -11.37 29.75
CA ARG A 118 12.87 -11.80 29.15
C ARG A 118 12.93 -13.04 28.25
N ASN A 119 11.90 -13.87 28.19
CA ASN A 119 11.86 -15.09 27.38
C ASN A 119 11.21 -14.78 26.03
N PHE A 120 12.00 -14.73 24.95
CA PHE A 120 11.51 -14.64 23.58
C PHE A 120 10.98 -16.01 23.17
N PRO A 121 9.65 -16.19 23.14
CA PRO A 121 9.10 -17.52 22.92
C PRO A 121 9.34 -17.92 21.45
N GLN A 122 10.04 -19.05 21.27
CA GLN A 122 10.39 -19.61 19.97
C GLN A 122 9.12 -19.90 19.15
N PHE A 123 9.23 -19.66 17.84
CA PHE A 123 8.21 -19.98 16.85
C PHE A 123 8.76 -20.93 15.78
N PRO A 124 8.04 -22.01 15.47
CA PRO A 124 6.81 -22.52 16.12
C PRO A 124 7.03 -22.89 17.60
N PRO A 125 5.97 -22.97 18.43
CA PRO A 125 6.10 -23.43 19.81
C PRO A 125 6.38 -24.93 19.78
N GLY A 126 7.65 -25.26 19.91
CA GLY A 126 8.19 -26.58 19.70
C GLY A 126 8.99 -26.64 18.39
N PRO A 127 10.15 -27.30 18.36
CA PRO A 127 10.70 -28.16 19.40
C PRO A 127 11.89 -27.61 20.19
N ARG A 128 12.08 -28.09 21.41
CA ARG A 128 13.38 -28.06 22.08
C ARG A 128 14.09 -29.41 21.83
N PRO A 129 15.43 -29.46 21.85
CA PRO A 129 16.14 -30.74 21.82
C PRO A 129 15.55 -31.71 22.86
N GLY A 130 15.23 -32.94 22.46
CA GLY A 130 14.68 -33.97 23.35
C GLY A 130 13.15 -34.00 23.53
N CYS A 131 12.37 -33.10 22.93
CA CYS A 131 10.91 -33.27 22.86
C CYS A 131 10.51 -34.22 21.71
N THR A 132 9.32 -34.80 21.74
CA THR A 132 8.67 -35.51 20.62
C THR A 132 7.60 -34.62 19.99
N TRP A 133 7.49 -34.60 18.66
CA TRP A 133 6.42 -33.88 17.95
C TRP A 133 6.05 -34.56 16.65
N ILE A 134 4.91 -34.18 16.09
CA ILE A 134 4.43 -34.70 14.82
C ILE A 134 4.85 -33.74 13.71
N ASP A 135 5.61 -34.23 12.74
CA ASP A 135 6.03 -33.47 11.56
C ASP A 135 4.84 -33.17 10.63
N ALA A 136 5.10 -32.47 9.51
CA ALA A 136 4.06 -32.17 8.53
C ALA A 136 3.48 -33.43 7.84
N ASN A 137 4.14 -34.58 7.95
CA ASN A 137 3.76 -35.85 7.35
C ASN A 137 3.04 -36.78 8.34
N GLY A 138 2.83 -36.36 9.58
CA GLY A 138 2.17 -37.19 10.60
C GLY A 138 3.13 -38.12 11.36
N HIS A 139 4.44 -38.01 11.16
CA HIS A 139 5.43 -38.85 11.84
C HIS A 139 5.88 -38.21 13.15
N ALA A 140 5.89 -39.02 14.22
CA ALA A 140 6.52 -38.65 15.48
C ALA A 140 8.03 -38.52 15.28
N THR A 141 8.50 -37.28 15.20
CA THR A 141 9.91 -36.92 15.13
C THR A 141 10.36 -36.45 16.51
N THR A 142 11.41 -37.07 17.01
CA THR A 142 12.19 -36.62 18.16
C THR A 142 13.46 -36.04 17.57
N LEU A 143 13.79 -34.75 17.77
CA LEU A 143 15.14 -34.33 17.36
C LEU A 143 16.15 -35.12 18.16
N PRO A 144 17.24 -35.55 17.50
CA PRO A 144 18.32 -36.15 18.25
C PRO A 144 18.77 -35.16 19.31
N ALA A 145 18.93 -35.64 20.55
CA ALA A 145 19.69 -34.96 21.59
C ALA A 145 21.19 -34.82 21.21
N ASN A 146 21.59 -35.33 20.04
CA ASN A 146 22.97 -35.48 19.62
C ASN A 146 23.50 -34.20 18.98
N GLY A 147 24.21 -33.40 19.78
CA GLY A 147 25.38 -32.63 19.35
C GLY A 147 25.16 -31.37 18.50
N LEU A 148 23.95 -31.06 18.04
CA LEU A 148 23.69 -29.80 17.35
C LEU A 148 23.60 -28.64 18.34
N THR A 149 24.31 -27.56 18.04
CA THR A 149 24.15 -26.29 18.77
C THR A 149 22.74 -25.74 18.54
N GLN A 150 22.21 -24.98 19.49
CA GLN A 150 20.87 -24.38 19.36
C GLN A 150 20.75 -23.49 18.10
N LEU A 151 21.83 -22.81 17.71
CA LEU A 151 21.91 -22.04 16.48
C LEU A 151 21.73 -22.89 15.21
N GLU A 152 22.43 -24.02 15.10
CA GLU A 152 22.29 -24.96 13.97
C GLU A 152 20.87 -25.51 13.88
N PHE A 153 20.30 -25.82 15.05
CA PHE A 153 18.93 -26.26 15.16
C PHE A 153 17.94 -25.20 14.64
N LEU A 154 18.10 -23.93 15.00
CA LEU A 154 17.28 -22.84 14.47
C LEU A 154 17.42 -22.71 12.95
N HIS A 155 18.63 -22.88 12.41
CA HIS A 155 18.86 -22.89 10.95
C HIS A 155 18.18 -24.05 10.24
N GLN A 156 18.17 -25.25 10.83
CA GLN A 156 17.46 -26.40 10.28
C GLN A 156 15.94 -26.15 10.26
N LEU A 157 15.37 -25.68 11.37
CA LEU A 157 13.94 -25.35 11.46
C LEU A 157 13.48 -24.38 10.37
N HIS A 158 14.35 -23.48 9.91
CA HIS A 158 13.99 -22.52 8.86
C HIS A 158 13.73 -23.16 7.49
N ARG A 159 14.26 -24.37 7.25
CA ARG A 159 14.08 -25.11 5.99
C ARG A 159 12.90 -26.07 6.03
N GLU A 160 12.44 -26.44 7.22
CA GLU A 160 11.33 -27.37 7.39
C GLU A 160 9.97 -26.66 7.25
N PRO A 161 8.89 -27.38 6.91
CA PRO A 161 7.52 -26.86 6.96
C PRO A 161 7.10 -26.55 8.41
N LEU A 162 5.95 -25.89 8.60
CA LEU A 162 5.44 -25.64 9.95
C LEU A 162 4.75 -26.91 10.49
N PRO A 163 5.01 -27.28 11.76
CA PRO A 163 4.42 -28.47 12.36
C PRO A 163 2.91 -28.37 12.49
N VAL A 164 2.26 -29.53 12.57
CA VAL A 164 0.84 -29.63 12.88
C VAL A 164 0.67 -29.55 14.41
N PRO A 165 -0.16 -28.65 14.93
CA PRO A 165 -0.45 -28.63 16.36
C PRO A 165 -1.07 -29.97 16.80
N THR A 166 -0.46 -30.62 17.79
CA THR A 166 -0.91 -31.92 18.34
C THR A 166 -2.11 -31.79 19.29
N HIS A 167 -2.35 -30.61 19.85
CA HIS A 167 -3.42 -30.34 20.81
C HIS A 167 -4.42 -29.31 20.28
N ALA A 168 -5.56 -29.21 20.97
CA ALA A 168 -6.56 -28.17 20.72
C ALA A 168 -5.88 -26.80 20.70
N THR A 169 -5.81 -26.20 19.51
CA THR A 169 -5.03 -24.98 19.32
C THR A 169 -5.57 -23.87 20.22
N PRO A 170 -4.73 -23.09 20.90
CA PRO A 170 -5.19 -21.97 21.71
C PRO A 170 -6.08 -21.03 20.90
N HIS A 171 -7.01 -20.36 21.58
CA HIS A 171 -7.86 -19.36 20.94
C HIS A 171 -6.99 -18.28 20.25
N TRP A 172 -7.51 -17.73 19.16
CA TRP A 172 -6.84 -16.62 18.49
C TRP A 172 -6.76 -15.41 19.42
N HIS A 173 -5.55 -14.86 19.60
CA HIS A 173 -5.42 -13.55 20.20
C HIS A 173 -6.12 -12.49 19.32
N ARG A 174 -6.55 -11.39 19.96
CA ARG A 174 -7.15 -10.25 19.25
C ARG A 174 -6.17 -9.71 18.21
N TRP A 175 -6.70 -9.24 17.09
CA TRP A 175 -5.91 -8.51 16.10
C TRP A 175 -5.18 -7.33 16.74
N ARG A 176 -3.90 -7.18 16.40
CA ARG A 176 -3.19 -5.94 16.69
C ARG A 176 -3.72 -4.80 15.84
N ARG A 177 -3.50 -3.57 16.33
CA ARG A 177 -3.78 -2.37 15.55
C ARG A 177 -2.94 -2.37 14.28
N PHE A 178 -3.49 -1.82 13.21
CA PHE A 178 -2.71 -1.58 11.99
C PHE A 178 -1.54 -0.66 12.32
N GLN A 179 -0.35 -1.06 11.89
CA GLN A 179 0.86 -0.24 11.94
C GLN A 179 1.30 0.07 10.52
N LEU A 180 1.74 1.30 10.30
CA LEU A 180 2.24 1.72 8.99
C LEU A 180 3.68 1.23 8.83
N TRP A 181 3.86 0.23 7.98
CA TRP A 181 5.16 -0.27 7.57
C TRP A 181 5.63 0.51 6.36
N ASP A 182 6.81 1.13 6.51
CA ASP A 182 7.51 1.86 5.46
C ASP A 182 6.67 2.98 4.79
N GLY A 183 5.72 3.57 5.50
CA GLY A 183 4.86 4.65 4.95
C GLY A 183 3.79 4.20 3.94
N ARG A 184 3.83 2.93 3.50
CA ARG A 184 3.07 2.42 2.34
C ARG A 184 2.08 1.31 2.67
N PHE A 185 2.43 0.42 3.60
CA PHE A 185 1.59 -0.74 3.90
C PHE A 185 1.07 -0.65 5.32
N TRP A 186 -0.24 -0.72 5.48
CA TRP A 186 -0.84 -1.02 6.78
C TRP A 186 -0.70 -2.51 7.05
N VAL A 187 0.04 -2.88 8.09
CA VAL A 187 0.26 -4.27 8.46
C VAL A 187 -0.24 -4.53 9.87
N ARG A 188 -0.91 -5.66 10.08
CA ARG A 188 -1.26 -6.18 11.41
C ARG A 188 -1.09 -7.69 11.46
N VAL A 189 -0.81 -8.18 12.66
CA VAL A 189 -0.60 -9.60 12.93
C VAL A 189 -1.56 -10.04 14.05
N ARG A 190 -2.02 -11.29 13.97
CA ARG A 190 -2.59 -12.03 15.11
C ARG A 190 -2.02 -13.43 15.12
N GLY A 191 -1.97 -14.07 16.28
CA GLY A 191 -1.51 -15.45 16.39
C GLY A 191 -2.29 -16.22 17.44
N ARG A 192 -2.08 -17.53 17.46
CA ARG A 192 -2.53 -18.44 18.51
C ARG A 192 -1.48 -18.67 19.59
N VAL A 193 -0.26 -18.24 19.33
CA VAL A 193 0.90 -18.50 20.17
C VAL A 193 1.53 -17.21 20.59
N ARG A 194 2.19 -17.20 21.75
CA ARG A 194 3.02 -16.09 22.18
C ARG A 194 4.31 -16.18 21.39
N SER A 195 4.56 -15.22 20.50
CA SER A 195 5.80 -15.13 19.72
C SER A 195 6.03 -13.69 19.28
N VAL A 196 7.27 -13.38 18.91
CA VAL A 196 7.67 -12.09 18.36
C VAL A 196 7.78 -12.22 16.84
N PHE A 197 7.05 -11.38 16.12
CA PHE A 197 7.10 -11.31 14.66
C PHE A 197 7.68 -9.97 14.24
N ARG A 198 8.49 -9.96 13.17
CA ARG A 198 9.04 -8.75 12.59
C ARG A 198 8.64 -8.66 11.13
N VAL A 199 8.17 -7.50 10.71
CA VAL A 199 7.90 -7.19 9.31
C VAL A 199 9.13 -6.46 8.78
N LEU A 200 9.82 -7.08 7.84
CA LEU A 200 11.04 -6.57 7.19
C LEU A 200 10.88 -6.66 5.68
N PRO A 201 11.73 -5.99 4.90
CA PRO A 201 11.77 -6.21 3.46
C PRO A 201 12.13 -7.66 3.16
N PHE A 202 11.54 -8.20 2.09
CA PHE A 202 11.97 -9.48 1.55
C PHE A 202 13.48 -9.45 1.29
N SER A 203 14.23 -10.43 1.82
CA SER A 203 15.69 -10.51 1.72
C SER A 203 16.13 -11.80 1.04
N ALA A 204 17.17 -11.70 0.21
CA ALA A 204 17.77 -12.85 -0.47
C ALA A 204 18.32 -13.90 0.53
N GLN A 205 18.79 -13.46 1.70
CA GLN A 205 19.34 -14.34 2.75
C GLN A 205 18.32 -15.38 3.21
N HIS A 206 17.05 -15.00 3.31
CA HIS A 206 15.98 -15.89 3.78
C HIS A 206 15.19 -16.53 2.64
N ALA A 207 15.38 -16.08 1.39
CA ALA A 207 14.63 -16.55 0.24
C ALA A 207 14.90 -18.02 -0.11
N LYS A 208 16.14 -18.51 0.09
CA LYS A 208 16.48 -19.91 -0.16
C LYS A 208 15.75 -20.84 0.81
N ALA A 209 15.90 -20.60 2.12
CA ALA A 209 15.24 -21.39 3.15
C ALA A 209 13.71 -21.34 3.02
N PHE A 210 13.14 -20.16 2.71
CA PHE A 210 11.70 -20.01 2.47
C PHE A 210 11.20 -20.88 1.31
N ARG A 211 11.92 -20.90 0.17
CA ARG A 211 11.56 -21.75 -0.99
C ARG A 211 11.64 -23.23 -0.66
N GLU A 212 12.67 -23.65 0.08
CA GLU A 212 12.82 -25.03 0.52
C GLU A 212 11.62 -25.47 1.38
N SER A 213 11.21 -24.62 2.33
CA SER A 213 10.12 -24.88 3.27
C SER A 213 8.69 -24.86 2.70
N LEU A 214 8.49 -24.43 1.45
CA LEU A 214 7.19 -24.56 0.76
C LEU A 214 6.84 -26.04 0.46
N GLY A 215 7.83 -26.94 0.47
CA GLY A 215 7.62 -28.38 0.30
C GLY A 215 7.28 -28.81 -1.13
N SER A 216 6.26 -28.21 -1.76
CA SER A 216 5.80 -28.55 -3.11
C SER A 216 6.51 -27.75 -4.20
N ASP A 217 6.92 -28.42 -5.28
CA ASP A 217 7.52 -27.77 -6.46
C ASP A 217 6.53 -26.84 -7.18
N GLU A 218 5.23 -27.15 -7.14
CA GLU A 218 4.19 -26.28 -7.72
C GLU A 218 4.14 -24.91 -7.01
N GLU A 219 4.25 -24.90 -5.68
CA GLU A 219 4.27 -23.67 -4.89
C GLU A 219 5.54 -22.85 -5.13
N ARG A 220 6.68 -23.52 -5.32
CA ARG A 220 7.96 -22.88 -5.68
C ARG A 220 7.86 -22.21 -7.04
N VAL A 221 7.35 -22.90 -8.06
CA VAL A 221 7.13 -22.35 -9.40
C VAL A 221 6.12 -21.20 -9.36
N ARG A 222 5.02 -21.34 -8.60
CA ARG A 222 4.03 -20.29 -8.41
C ARG A 222 4.62 -19.04 -7.77
N LEU A 223 5.46 -19.18 -6.75
CA LEU A 223 6.16 -18.06 -6.12
C LEU A 223 7.06 -17.35 -7.12
N GLU A 224 7.89 -18.10 -7.86
CA GLU A 224 8.81 -17.52 -8.85
C GLU A 224 8.07 -16.82 -10.00
N GLY A 225 6.99 -17.42 -10.50
CA GLY A 225 6.10 -16.80 -11.48
C GLY A 225 5.44 -15.51 -10.97
N THR A 226 4.97 -15.52 -9.72
CA THR A 226 4.36 -14.35 -9.07
C THR A 226 5.38 -13.22 -8.87
N LEU A 227 6.59 -13.55 -8.41
CA LEU A 227 7.69 -12.59 -8.27
C LEU A 227 8.09 -12.01 -9.62
N LYS A 228 8.19 -12.83 -10.67
CA LYS A 228 8.52 -12.37 -12.03
C LYS A 228 7.45 -11.41 -12.57
N ARG A 229 6.18 -11.71 -12.33
CA ARG A 229 5.05 -10.92 -12.81
C ARG A 229 4.87 -9.60 -12.06
N PHE A 230 4.92 -9.61 -10.72
CA PHE A 230 4.53 -8.46 -9.90
C PHE A 230 5.71 -7.72 -9.24
N ALA A 231 6.86 -8.36 -9.07
CA ALA A 231 8.01 -7.76 -8.40
C ALA A 231 9.36 -8.19 -9.03
N PRO A 232 9.60 -7.88 -10.31
CA PRO A 232 10.81 -8.30 -11.00
C PRO A 232 12.06 -7.60 -10.44
N GLY A 233 13.22 -8.24 -10.65
CA GLY A 233 14.53 -7.64 -10.39
C GLY A 233 14.73 -7.20 -8.94
N LYS A 234 15.14 -5.96 -8.71
CA LYS A 234 15.40 -5.42 -7.37
C LYS A 234 14.11 -5.00 -6.62
N VAL A 235 12.97 -4.94 -7.32
CA VAL A 235 11.69 -4.50 -6.72
C VAL A 235 11.15 -5.53 -5.74
N ARG A 236 11.49 -6.82 -5.85
CA ARG A 236 11.08 -7.82 -4.84
C ARG A 236 11.56 -7.49 -3.43
N TYR A 237 12.72 -6.87 -3.30
CA TYR A 237 13.31 -6.53 -1.99
C TYR A 237 12.66 -5.31 -1.31
N THR A 238 11.57 -4.81 -1.86
CA THR A 238 10.73 -3.78 -1.22
C THR A 238 9.37 -4.32 -0.78
N LEU A 239 9.11 -5.62 -0.98
CA LEU A 239 7.90 -6.27 -0.49
C LEU A 239 8.00 -6.49 1.03
N PRO A 240 6.91 -6.28 1.78
CA PRO A 240 6.88 -6.69 3.17
C PRO A 240 6.94 -8.22 3.23
N ALA A 241 7.82 -8.74 4.07
CA ALA A 241 7.89 -10.12 4.45
C ALA A 241 7.67 -10.23 5.97
N LEU A 242 6.92 -11.25 6.38
CA LEU A 242 6.71 -11.57 7.79
C LEU A 242 7.78 -12.55 8.24
N TYR A 243 8.45 -12.21 9.34
CA TYR A 243 9.46 -13.05 9.98
C TYR A 243 9.03 -13.42 11.40
N ALA A 244 9.27 -14.66 11.81
CA ALA A 244 9.34 -15.04 13.21
C ALA A 244 10.74 -14.72 13.74
N VAL A 245 10.80 -14.17 14.95
CA VAL A 245 12.05 -13.86 15.65
C VAL A 245 12.28 -14.95 16.69
N ASN A 246 13.28 -15.78 16.46
CA ASN A 246 13.78 -16.73 17.44
C ASN A 246 15.06 -16.15 18.05
N ARG A 247 15.31 -16.41 19.33
CA ARG A 247 16.58 -16.08 19.97
C ARG A 247 17.27 -17.36 20.37
N ASP A 248 18.56 -17.41 20.09
CA ASP A 248 19.44 -18.40 20.64
C ASP A 248 19.62 -18.13 22.16
N GLU A 249 19.42 -19.14 23.02
CA GLU A 249 19.49 -18.95 24.48
C GLU A 249 20.96 -18.82 24.92
N ASP A 250 21.88 -19.47 24.20
CA ASP A 250 23.31 -19.48 24.52
C ASP A 250 24.02 -18.17 24.10
N THR A 251 23.80 -17.71 22.87
CA THR A 251 24.48 -16.52 22.32
C THR A 251 23.65 -15.24 22.42
N GLY A 252 22.35 -15.35 22.66
CA GLY A 252 21.40 -14.23 22.56
C GLY A 252 21.14 -13.75 21.13
N GLN A 253 21.68 -14.41 20.11
CA GLN A 253 21.56 -14.00 18.72
C GLN A 253 20.12 -14.15 18.21
N GLU A 254 19.61 -13.13 17.50
CA GLU A 254 18.31 -13.19 16.83
C GLU A 254 18.43 -13.91 15.49
N VAL A 255 17.65 -14.98 15.34
CA VAL A 255 17.59 -15.82 14.16
C VAL A 255 16.19 -15.66 13.54
N LEU A 256 16.14 -15.14 12.32
CA LEU A 256 14.90 -14.77 11.63
C LEU A 256 14.42 -15.86 10.69
N ARG A 257 13.21 -16.38 10.93
CA ARG A 257 12.53 -17.31 10.02
C ARG A 257 11.52 -16.58 9.16
N MET A 258 11.64 -16.65 7.84
CA MET A 258 10.63 -16.06 6.95
C MET A 258 9.37 -16.94 6.92
N LEU A 259 8.20 -16.33 7.08
CA LEU A 259 6.91 -17.02 7.14
C LEU A 259 5.99 -16.71 5.97
N ALA A 260 6.02 -15.48 5.46
CA ALA A 260 5.11 -15.07 4.39
C ALA A 260 5.58 -13.84 3.61
N LEU A 261 5.03 -13.70 2.41
CA LEU A 261 4.93 -12.48 1.60
C LEU A 261 3.46 -12.04 1.56
N PRO A 262 3.00 -11.26 2.55
CA PRO A 262 1.57 -11.00 2.75
C PRO A 262 0.90 -10.30 1.56
N THR A 263 1.63 -9.44 0.84
CA THR A 263 1.10 -8.71 -0.32
C THR A 263 0.91 -9.57 -1.56
N LEU A 264 1.59 -10.71 -1.64
CA LEU A 264 1.47 -11.67 -2.74
C LEU A 264 0.57 -12.86 -2.37
N GLY A 265 0.09 -12.93 -1.13
CA GLY A 265 -0.69 -14.07 -0.64
C GLY A 265 0.11 -15.38 -0.54
N VAL A 266 1.44 -15.31 -0.52
CA VAL A 266 2.30 -16.51 -0.39
C VAL A 266 2.74 -16.65 1.06
N HIS A 267 2.61 -17.84 1.63
CA HIS A 267 3.01 -18.15 2.99
C HIS A 267 3.44 -19.60 3.14
N LEU A 268 4.13 -19.93 4.23
CA LEU A 268 4.46 -21.31 4.55
C LEU A 268 3.18 -22.16 4.72
N PRO A 269 3.20 -23.41 4.24
CA PRO A 269 2.16 -24.38 4.55
C PRO A 269 2.00 -24.52 6.07
N GLY A 270 0.77 -24.44 6.56
CA GLY A 270 0.48 -24.54 7.99
C GLY A 270 0.59 -23.24 8.78
N MET A 271 1.06 -22.15 8.17
CA MET A 271 1.16 -20.85 8.83
C MET A 271 -0.20 -20.39 9.38
N GLU A 272 -1.26 -20.61 8.62
CA GLU A 272 -2.64 -20.23 8.93
C GLU A 272 -3.18 -20.85 10.22
N ARG A 273 -2.57 -21.95 10.68
CA ARG A 273 -2.89 -22.60 11.96
C ARG A 273 -2.29 -21.87 13.15
N TRP A 274 -1.24 -21.07 12.95
CA TRP A 274 -0.44 -20.46 14.01
C TRP A 274 -0.53 -18.94 14.03
N VAL A 275 -0.42 -18.29 12.86
CA VAL A 275 -0.33 -16.84 12.70
C VAL A 275 -1.09 -16.38 11.46
N LYS A 276 -1.74 -15.22 11.56
CA LYS A 276 -2.39 -14.55 10.44
C LYS A 276 -1.87 -13.13 10.33
N VAL A 277 -1.59 -12.73 9.11
CA VAL A 277 -1.08 -11.40 8.76
C VAL A 277 -1.99 -10.77 7.75
N GLU A 278 -2.29 -9.49 7.94
CA GLU A 278 -2.97 -8.67 6.95
C GLU A 278 -2.04 -7.53 6.56
N ALA A 279 -1.77 -7.41 5.27
CA ALA A 279 -1.12 -6.25 4.68
C ALA A 279 -2.09 -5.58 3.71
N ARG A 280 -2.25 -4.27 3.85
CA ARG A 280 -3.07 -3.45 2.96
C ARG A 280 -2.20 -2.32 2.43
N TYR A 281 -2.25 -2.08 1.13
CA TYR A 281 -1.70 -0.83 0.62
C TYR A 281 -2.45 0.34 1.27
N ARG A 282 -1.73 1.37 1.67
CA ARG A 282 -2.30 2.60 2.23
C ARG A 282 -3.32 3.12 1.23
N ARG A 283 -4.61 2.98 1.60
CA ARG A 283 -5.76 3.27 0.72
C ARG A 283 -5.55 4.63 0.06
N VAL A 284 -5.49 4.60 -1.26
CA VAL A 284 -5.93 5.71 -2.09
C VAL A 284 -7.45 5.78 -1.88
N GLU A 285 -7.96 6.94 -1.49
CA GLU A 285 -9.37 7.26 -1.68
C GLU A 285 -9.61 7.22 -3.20
N TRP A 286 -10.05 6.08 -3.72
CA TRP A 286 -10.37 5.93 -5.14
C TRP A 286 -11.53 6.85 -5.55
N GLY A 287 -12.35 7.31 -4.60
CA GLY A 287 -13.35 8.37 -4.82
C GLY A 287 -12.76 9.67 -5.36
N LEU A 288 -11.46 9.95 -5.12
CA LEU A 288 -10.77 11.12 -5.69
C LEU A 288 -10.50 10.98 -7.21
N LEU A 289 -10.56 9.76 -7.74
CA LEU A 289 -10.29 9.43 -9.15
C LEU A 289 -11.50 8.80 -9.84
N ASP A 290 -12.60 8.58 -9.12
CA ASP A 290 -13.81 8.01 -9.68
C ASP A 290 -14.56 9.08 -10.47
N LYS A 291 -14.95 8.74 -11.70
CA LYS A 291 -15.54 9.68 -12.66
C LYS A 291 -16.86 10.31 -12.20
N GLY A 292 -17.44 9.82 -11.11
CA GLY A 292 -18.67 10.35 -10.50
C GLY A 292 -18.53 11.76 -9.93
N ASP A 293 -17.33 12.22 -9.58
CA ASP A 293 -17.11 13.59 -9.07
C ASP A 293 -16.77 14.61 -10.18
N GLU A 294 -16.65 14.18 -11.45
CA GLU A 294 -16.38 15.08 -12.57
C GLU A 294 -17.49 16.12 -12.76
N GLU A 295 -18.76 15.77 -12.45
CA GLU A 295 -19.88 16.72 -12.44
C GLU A 295 -19.83 17.70 -11.25
N ARG A 296 -19.42 17.24 -10.06
CA ARG A 296 -19.27 18.09 -8.87
C ARG A 296 -18.18 19.14 -9.03
N PHE A 297 -17.08 18.80 -9.70
CA PHE A 297 -16.01 19.74 -10.04
C PHE A 297 -16.33 20.60 -11.27
N ARG A 298 -17.17 20.14 -12.21
CA ARG A 298 -17.69 20.98 -13.30
C ARG A 298 -18.48 22.17 -12.78
N GLY A 299 -19.29 21.96 -11.73
CA GLY A 299 -20.08 23.01 -11.09
C GLY A 299 -19.23 24.09 -10.38
N LEU A 300 -18.00 23.77 -9.98
CA LEU A 300 -17.07 24.73 -9.35
C LEU A 300 -16.17 25.46 -10.35
N VAL A 301 -16.15 25.03 -11.62
CA VAL A 301 -15.35 25.63 -12.70
C VAL A 301 -16.23 26.37 -13.73
N GLU A 302 -17.56 26.33 -13.59
CA GLU A 302 -18.42 27.37 -14.18
C GLU A 302 -18.17 28.71 -13.49
N VAL A 303 -17.10 29.35 -13.96
CA VAL A 303 -16.84 30.78 -13.86
C VAL A 303 -18.16 31.51 -14.08
N GLU A 304 -18.58 32.27 -13.07
CA GLU A 304 -19.63 33.28 -13.17
C GLU A 304 -19.50 33.99 -14.53
N LYS A 305 -20.39 33.62 -15.47
CA LYS A 305 -20.57 34.43 -16.67
C LYS A 305 -20.97 35.81 -16.17
N PRO A 306 -20.36 36.91 -16.65
CA PRO A 306 -20.71 38.24 -16.18
C PRO A 306 -22.20 38.46 -16.46
N ARG A 307 -23.01 38.47 -15.39
CA ARG A 307 -24.42 38.83 -15.45
C ARG A 307 -24.49 40.23 -16.05
N ARG A 308 -24.84 40.30 -17.34
CA ARG A 308 -25.21 41.55 -18.01
C ARG A 308 -26.27 42.22 -17.12
N ARG A 309 -25.91 43.35 -16.50
CA ARG A 309 -26.84 44.22 -15.79
C ARG A 309 -27.92 44.67 -16.77
N ARG A 310 -29.05 43.96 -16.80
CA ARG A 310 -30.31 44.50 -17.32
C ARG A 310 -30.88 45.37 -16.22
N THR A 311 -30.72 46.67 -16.41
CA THR A 311 -31.51 47.70 -15.74
C THR A 311 -32.98 47.48 -16.10
N THR A 312 -33.77 46.90 -15.19
CA THR A 312 -35.23 46.92 -15.30
C THR A 312 -35.80 47.83 -14.24
N ARG A 313 -36.44 48.89 -14.75
CA ARG A 313 -37.17 49.92 -14.01
C ARG A 313 -38.19 49.28 -13.07
N ARG A 314 -38.05 49.69 -11.82
CA ARG A 314 -39.03 49.71 -10.73
C ARG A 314 -40.43 50.08 -11.25
N ARG A 315 -41.39 49.16 -11.16
CA ARG A 315 -42.81 49.49 -11.00
C ARG A 315 -43.43 48.62 -9.90
N LYS A 316 -44.22 49.31 -9.10
CA LYS A 316 -44.75 49.05 -7.76
C LYS A 316 -46.18 48.48 -7.90
N ARG A 317 -46.55 47.49 -7.07
CA ARG A 317 -47.90 47.10 -6.58
C ARG A 317 -47.71 45.85 -5.72
N VAL A 318 -47.69 45.93 -4.38
CA VAL A 318 -48.81 46.03 -3.40
C VAL A 318 -49.62 44.73 -3.27
N ALA A 319 -49.41 44.10 -2.10
CA ALA A 319 -50.30 43.32 -1.22
C ALA A 319 -51.01 42.04 -1.74
N ALA A 320 -50.75 40.91 -1.06
CA ALA A 320 -51.75 40.23 -0.22
C ALA A 320 -51.09 39.14 0.66
N SER A 321 -51.44 39.19 1.95
CA SER A 321 -51.23 38.25 3.07
C SER A 321 -51.98 36.93 2.88
N GLY A 322 -51.39 35.74 3.08
CA GLY A 322 -51.39 34.93 4.33
C GLY A 322 -52.21 33.63 4.12
N PRO A 323 -52.26 32.62 5.03
CA PRO A 323 -51.37 32.23 6.14
C PRO A 323 -50.89 30.74 6.05
N MET A 324 -50.27 30.27 7.14
CA MET A 324 -49.61 28.97 7.38
C MET A 324 -50.50 27.73 7.21
N ASP A 325 -49.85 26.59 6.93
CA ASP A 325 -50.11 25.34 7.63
C ASP A 325 -48.80 24.56 7.91
N MET A 326 -48.64 24.21 9.19
CA MET A 326 -47.65 23.28 9.73
C MET A 326 -48.29 21.91 9.78
N GLU A 327 -47.64 20.88 9.21
CA GLU A 327 -47.90 19.50 9.63
C GLU A 327 -46.61 18.73 9.88
N PHE A 328 -46.58 18.15 11.08
CA PHE A 328 -45.54 17.32 11.66
C PHE A 328 -45.66 15.88 11.16
N GLY A 329 -44.55 15.30 10.70
CA GLY A 329 -44.42 13.86 10.47
C GLY A 329 -43.15 13.31 11.12
N ARG A 330 -43.30 12.69 12.31
CA ARG A 330 -42.41 11.62 12.82
C ARG A 330 -42.57 10.42 11.84
N GLU A 331 -41.68 9.48 11.57
CA GLU A 331 -40.59 8.81 12.28
C GLU A 331 -39.98 7.83 11.25
N ALA A 332 -38.66 7.61 11.19
CA ALA A 332 -38.07 6.30 10.81
C ALA A 332 -36.55 6.30 10.98
N VAL A 333 -36.13 5.44 11.89
CA VAL A 333 -34.76 5.11 12.26
C VAL A 333 -34.21 3.99 11.36
N ALA A 334 -32.92 4.11 11.03
CA ALA A 334 -31.98 3.07 10.61
C ALA A 334 -32.16 2.38 9.24
N LYS A 335 -31.14 2.54 8.40
CA LYS A 335 -30.22 1.43 8.03
C LYS A 335 -28.92 2.00 7.47
N ASN A 336 -27.83 1.67 8.16
CA ASN A 336 -26.46 1.90 7.70
C ASN A 336 -26.18 0.99 6.50
N ASP A 337 -26.27 1.53 5.29
CA ASP A 337 -25.74 0.90 4.09
C ASP A 337 -24.21 1.00 4.09
N THR A 338 -23.56 0.00 4.68
CA THR A 338 -22.13 -0.24 4.51
C THR A 338 -21.85 -0.80 3.11
N PRO A 339 -20.93 -0.22 2.30
CA PRO A 339 -20.69 -0.64 0.92
C PRO A 339 -19.75 -1.84 0.80
N PHE A 340 -20.01 -2.94 1.54
CA PHE A 340 -19.15 -4.14 1.54
C PHE A 340 -19.79 -5.41 0.96
N ALA A 341 -20.94 -5.31 0.29
CA ALA A 341 -21.58 -6.46 -0.34
C ALA A 341 -21.07 -6.81 -1.76
N ARG A 342 -20.06 -6.12 -2.33
CA ARG A 342 -19.59 -6.35 -3.72
C ARG A 342 -18.08 -6.53 -3.89
N VAL A 343 -17.45 -7.36 -3.04
CA VAL A 343 -16.04 -7.76 -3.24
C VAL A 343 -15.87 -9.29 -3.22
N ARG A 344 -16.96 -10.06 -3.33
CA ARG A 344 -16.90 -11.53 -3.25
C ARG A 344 -16.98 -12.27 -4.59
N ASP A 345 -17.20 -11.58 -5.71
CA ASP A 345 -17.49 -12.24 -7.00
C ASP A 345 -16.35 -12.17 -8.04
N TRP A 346 -15.09 -12.03 -7.61
CA TRP A 346 -13.95 -11.99 -8.54
C TRP A 346 -12.95 -13.16 -8.44
N PHE A 347 -13.17 -14.11 -7.52
CA PHE A 347 -12.26 -15.26 -7.32
C PHE A 347 -12.91 -16.64 -7.56
N SER A 348 -14.00 -16.69 -8.33
CA SER A 348 -14.53 -17.94 -8.88
C SER A 348 -14.60 -17.82 -10.39
N GLY A 349 -13.50 -18.16 -11.06
CA GLY A 349 -13.42 -18.20 -12.52
C GLY A 349 -12.05 -17.82 -13.06
N MET A 350 -11.03 -18.65 -12.78
CA MET A 350 -9.87 -18.92 -13.65
C MET A 350 -8.97 -19.96 -13.02
#